data_AF-A0A916UAW4-F1
#
_entry.id   AF-A0A916UAW4-F1
#
_cell.length_a   1.000
_cell.length_b   1.000
_cell.length_c   1.000
_cell.angle_alpha   90.00
_cell.angle_beta   90.00
_cell.angle_gamma   90.00
#
_symmetry.space_group_name_H-M   'P 1'
#
loop_
_entity.id
_entity.type
_entity.pdbx_description
1 polymer ?
#
loop_
_entity_poly.entity_id
_entity_poly.type
_entity_poly.pdbx_seq_one_letter_code
_entity_poly.pdbx_strand_id
1 'polypeptide(L)'
;MAAFGLAALVASPAKAQVSVNVNIGAQPAWGPAGYNHVDYYYLPEVETYYYVPTRTFIYMNGNRWVKTKHLPSRHRGYDLHRGRKVVINSPRPYLQHRNYRSQYGYASYAPQRVSRQRVVYRDYPEAKHHNKKNYKHKQKRGHEHGHRGRH
;
A
#
# COMPACT_ATOMS: atom_id res chain seq x y z
N MET A 1 4.90 -68.76 -12.77
CA MET A 1 4.05 -67.64 -13.22
C MET A 1 3.90 -66.67 -12.06
N ALA A 2 4.69 -65.59 -12.05
CA ALA A 2 4.64 -64.59 -10.98
C ALA A 2 3.65 -63.49 -11.38
N ALA A 3 2.56 -63.35 -10.64
CA ALA A 3 1.57 -62.30 -10.85
C ALA A 3 2.01 -61.03 -10.11
N PHE A 4 2.37 -59.98 -10.86
CA PHE A 4 2.60 -58.64 -10.31
C PHE A 4 1.26 -57.92 -10.18
N GLY A 5 0.81 -57.69 -8.94
CA GLY A 5 -0.38 -56.92 -8.64
C GLY A 5 -0.15 -55.42 -8.81
N LEU A 6 -0.92 -54.79 -9.71
CA LEU A 6 -1.00 -53.33 -9.83
C LEU A 6 -1.80 -52.75 -8.66
N ALA A 7 -1.12 -52.03 -7.76
CA ALA A 7 -1.79 -51.21 -6.76
C ALA A 7 -2.23 -49.88 -7.40
N ALA A 8 -3.54 -49.67 -7.54
CA ALA A 8 -4.11 -48.40 -7.97
C ALA A 8 -4.12 -47.40 -6.80
N LEU A 9 -3.41 -46.29 -6.95
CA LEU A 9 -3.42 -45.17 -6.01
C LEU A 9 -4.72 -44.39 -6.16
N VAL A 10 -5.64 -44.53 -5.20
CA VAL A 10 -6.85 -43.71 -5.12
C VAL A 10 -6.46 -42.32 -4.62
N ALA A 11 -6.48 -41.32 -5.51
CA ALA A 11 -6.30 -39.92 -5.13
C ALA A 11 -7.59 -39.36 -4.51
N SER A 12 -7.53 -38.93 -3.25
CA SER A 12 -8.65 -38.24 -2.59
C SER A 12 -8.72 -36.78 -3.04
N PRO A 13 -9.91 -36.22 -3.35
CA PRO A 13 -10.04 -34.83 -3.73
C PRO A 13 -9.76 -33.92 -2.51
N ALA A 14 -8.73 -33.10 -2.60
CA ALA A 14 -8.43 -32.09 -1.59
C ALA A 14 -9.50 -30.99 -1.61
N LYS A 15 -10.23 -30.83 -0.50
CA LYS A 15 -11.17 -29.71 -0.35
C LYS A 15 -10.40 -28.45 0.06
N ALA A 16 -10.19 -27.55 -0.89
CA ALA A 16 -9.68 -26.22 -0.60
C ALA A 16 -10.79 -25.40 0.07
N GLN A 17 -10.59 -25.01 1.34
CA GLN A 17 -11.47 -24.06 2.01
C GLN A 17 -11.05 -22.64 1.63
N VAL A 18 -11.95 -21.89 0.98
CA VAL A 18 -11.75 -20.46 0.74
C VAL A 18 -12.18 -19.71 2.00
N SER A 19 -11.21 -19.19 2.77
CA SER A 19 -11.49 -18.34 3.92
C SER A 19 -11.61 -16.88 3.47
N VAL A 20 -12.77 -16.27 3.71
CA VAL A 20 -12.98 -14.83 3.48
C VAL A 20 -12.89 -14.12 4.82
N ASN A 21 -11.82 -13.36 5.03
CA ASN A 21 -11.66 -12.54 6.24
C ASN A 21 -12.48 -11.25 6.09
N VAL A 22 -13.45 -11.02 6.99
CA VAL A 22 -14.33 -9.84 6.97
C VAL A 22 -14.15 -9.07 8.27
N ASN A 23 -13.94 -7.75 8.21
CA ASN A 23 -13.79 -6.90 9.41
C ASN A 23 -14.53 -5.56 9.34
N ILE A 24 -15.68 -5.53 8.66
CA ILE A 24 -16.52 -4.33 8.46
C ILE A 24 -16.74 -3.56 9.77
N GLY A 25 -17.17 -4.24 10.85
CA GLY A 25 -17.45 -3.60 12.15
C GLY A 25 -16.21 -3.14 12.95
N ALA A 26 -15.00 -3.56 12.55
CA ALA A 26 -13.76 -3.11 13.19
C ALA A 26 -13.26 -1.77 12.63
N GLN A 27 -13.72 -1.40 11.44
CA GLN A 27 -13.29 -0.18 10.76
C GLN A 27 -13.85 1.06 11.48
N PRO A 28 -13.01 2.04 11.83
CA PRO A 28 -13.45 3.28 12.46
C PRO A 28 -14.31 4.12 11.51
N ALA A 29 -15.20 4.94 12.07
CA ALA A 29 -16.10 5.81 11.30
C ALA A 29 -15.39 6.78 10.35
N TRP A 30 -14.17 7.20 10.68
CA TRP A 30 -13.34 8.06 9.82
C TRP A 30 -12.66 7.29 8.68
N GLY A 31 -12.64 5.94 8.74
CA GLY A 31 -12.06 5.08 7.73
C GLY A 31 -12.89 5.03 6.44
N PRO A 32 -12.25 4.76 5.27
CA PRO A 32 -12.88 4.37 4.00
C PRO A 32 -14.00 3.32 4.14
N ALA A 33 -14.98 3.33 3.22
CA ALA A 33 -16.24 2.60 3.29
C ALA A 33 -16.41 1.90 1.95
N GLY A 34 -17.21 0.84 1.93
CA GLY A 34 -17.25 -0.09 0.81
C GLY A 34 -16.12 -1.13 0.86
N TYR A 35 -15.44 -1.27 1.99
CA TYR A 35 -14.44 -2.32 2.22
C TYR A 35 -15.00 -3.38 3.16
N ASN A 36 -15.05 -4.62 2.68
CA ASN A 36 -15.40 -5.77 3.53
C ASN A 36 -14.25 -6.13 4.47
N HIS A 37 -13.02 -5.74 4.09
CA HIS A 37 -11.81 -6.03 4.84
C HIS A 37 -10.74 -4.95 4.64
N VAL A 38 -10.13 -4.52 5.75
CA VAL A 38 -8.96 -3.64 5.78
C VAL A 38 -8.00 -4.09 6.88
N ASP A 39 -6.73 -4.31 6.56
CA ASP A 39 -5.69 -4.51 7.59
C ASP A 39 -5.17 -3.18 8.12
N TYR A 40 -4.71 -2.30 7.22
CA TYR A 40 -4.08 -1.03 7.59
C TYR A 40 -4.68 0.15 6.83
N TYR A 41 -4.83 1.28 7.50
CA TYR A 41 -4.87 2.58 6.86
C TYR A 41 -3.49 3.25 6.96
N TYR A 42 -2.91 3.65 5.83
CA TYR A 42 -1.75 4.52 5.81
C TYR A 42 -2.20 5.98 5.69
N LEU A 43 -1.68 6.80 6.59
CA LEU A 43 -1.92 8.23 6.72
C LEU A 43 -0.64 8.95 6.24
N PRO A 44 -0.55 9.36 4.97
CA PRO A 44 0.69 9.84 4.38
C PRO A 44 1.15 11.17 4.98
N GLU A 45 0.23 12.07 5.35
CA GLU A 45 0.59 13.39 5.88
C GLU A 45 1.29 13.33 7.25
N VAL A 46 1.04 12.26 8.01
CA VAL A 46 1.67 12.01 9.32
C VAL A 46 2.54 10.76 9.32
N GLU A 47 2.80 10.20 8.13
CA GLU A 47 3.60 8.99 7.89
C GLU A 47 3.29 7.84 8.88
N THR A 48 2.01 7.66 9.20
CA THR A 48 1.53 6.75 10.26
C THR A 48 0.62 5.68 9.68
N TYR A 49 0.70 4.47 10.23
CA TYR A 49 -0.21 3.38 9.91
C TYR A 49 -1.23 3.22 11.04
N TYR A 50 -2.47 2.94 10.71
CA TYR A 50 -3.49 2.53 11.66
C TYR A 50 -3.89 1.09 11.36
N TYR A 51 -3.58 0.18 12.27
CA TYR A 51 -3.95 -1.22 12.17
C TYR A 51 -5.39 -1.40 12.66
N VAL A 52 -6.27 -1.76 11.73
CA VAL A 52 -7.72 -1.82 11.95
C VAL A 52 -8.13 -2.89 12.96
N PRO A 53 -7.63 -4.14 12.88
CA PRO A 53 -8.08 -5.22 13.76
C PRO A 53 -7.90 -4.93 15.26
N THR A 54 -6.81 -4.25 15.66
CA THR A 54 -6.56 -3.93 17.09
C THR A 54 -6.70 -2.45 17.44
N ARG A 55 -7.11 -1.63 16.46
CA ARG A 55 -7.28 -0.17 16.61
C ARG A 55 -6.04 0.49 17.18
N THR A 56 -4.89 0.28 16.53
CA THR A 56 -3.60 0.80 16.98
C THR A 56 -2.90 1.61 15.91
N PHE A 57 -2.33 2.75 16.32
CA PHE A 57 -1.44 3.55 15.49
C PHE A 57 -0.03 2.98 15.57
N ILE A 58 0.66 2.93 14.42
CA ILE A 58 2.03 2.47 14.26
C ILE A 58 2.79 3.57 13.52
N TYR A 59 3.77 4.16 14.18
CA TYR A 59 4.55 5.28 13.65
C TYR A 59 6.04 5.12 13.97
N MET A 60 6.88 5.82 13.21
CA MET A 60 8.32 5.82 13.44
C MET A 60 8.68 6.81 14.55
N ASN A 61 9.30 6.34 15.63
CA ASN A 61 9.89 7.17 16.68
C ASN A 61 11.39 6.92 16.74
N GLY A 62 12.19 7.91 16.34
CA GLY A 62 13.61 7.71 16.06
C GLY A 62 13.80 6.63 15.00
N ASN A 63 14.43 5.52 15.37
CA ASN A 63 14.71 4.38 14.49
C ASN A 63 13.83 3.16 14.79
N ARG A 64 12.74 3.32 15.56
CA ARG A 64 11.88 2.22 15.99
C ARG A 64 10.42 2.46 15.66
N TRP A 65 9.74 1.41 15.23
CA TRP A 65 8.29 1.39 15.07
C TRP A 65 7.60 1.21 16.42
N VAL A 66 6.79 2.19 16.80
CA VAL A 66 6.05 2.18 18.07
C VAL A 66 4.56 2.00 17.79
N LYS A 67 3.90 1.17 18.61
CA LYS A 67 2.44 0.95 18.55
C LYS A 67 1.76 1.66 19.71
N THR A 68 0.68 2.39 19.43
CA THR A 68 -0.04 3.19 20.44
C THR A 68 -1.54 3.19 20.15
N LYS A 69 -2.36 3.51 21.16
CA LYS A 69 -3.82 3.65 21.00
C LYS A 69 -4.26 5.00 20.45
N HIS A 70 -3.40 6.01 20.55
CA HIS A 70 -3.67 7.37 20.12
C HIS A 70 -2.54 7.87 19.23
N LEU A 71 -2.84 8.80 18.33
CA LEU A 71 -1.81 9.49 17.58
C LEU A 71 -0.81 10.15 18.55
N PRO A 72 0.50 10.10 18.25
CA PRO A 72 1.50 10.75 19.09
C PRO A 72 1.24 12.26 19.13
N SER A 73 1.65 12.91 20.23
CA SER A 73 1.35 14.33 20.47
C SER A 73 1.77 15.25 19.30
N ARG A 74 2.90 14.93 18.66
CA ARG A 74 3.43 15.64 17.48
C ARG A 74 2.50 15.63 16.26
N HIS A 75 1.52 14.73 16.21
CA HIS A 75 0.55 14.59 15.11
C HIS A 75 -0.88 14.99 15.54
N ARG A 76 -1.06 15.66 16.69
CA ARG A 76 -2.39 16.05 17.20
C ARG A 76 -3.20 16.93 16.24
N GLY A 77 -2.55 17.68 15.36
CA GLY A 77 -3.21 18.53 14.36
C GLY A 77 -3.80 17.78 13.16
N TYR A 78 -3.58 16.47 13.06
CA TYR A 78 -4.11 15.68 11.94
C TYR A 78 -5.57 15.28 12.16
N ASP A 79 -6.44 15.77 11.28
CA ASP A 79 -7.86 15.40 11.27
C ASP A 79 -8.05 14.05 10.57
N LEU A 80 -8.32 12.99 11.35
CA LEU A 80 -8.59 11.66 10.83
C LEU A 80 -9.84 11.60 9.92
N HIS A 81 -10.82 12.48 10.09
CA HIS A 81 -12.03 12.50 9.26
C HIS A 81 -11.78 13.09 7.88
N ARG A 82 -10.93 14.11 7.79
CA ARG A 82 -10.64 14.83 6.53
C ARG A 82 -9.35 14.42 5.85
N GLY A 83 -8.40 13.92 6.61
CA GLY A 83 -7.09 13.49 6.15
C GLY A 83 -7.19 12.35 5.13
N ARG A 84 -6.16 12.23 4.30
CA ARG A 84 -6.07 11.19 3.27
C ARG A 84 -5.79 9.84 3.92
N LYS A 85 -6.46 8.78 3.45
CA LYS A 85 -6.22 7.41 3.90
C LYS A 85 -6.01 6.51 2.72
N VAL A 86 -4.99 5.67 2.80
CA VAL A 86 -4.70 4.63 1.82
C VAL A 86 -4.95 3.28 2.49
N VAL A 87 -5.71 2.40 1.83
CA VAL A 87 -5.99 1.05 2.33
C VAL A 87 -4.84 0.14 1.90
N ILE A 88 -4.20 -0.51 2.88
CA ILE A 88 -3.11 -1.46 2.64
C ILE A 88 -3.46 -2.79 3.29
N ASN A 89 -3.55 -3.83 2.46
CA ASN A 89 -3.79 -5.21 2.88
C ASN A 89 -2.53 -6.04 2.60
N SER A 90 -1.47 -5.73 3.33
CA SER A 90 -0.16 -6.38 3.22
C SER A 90 0.40 -6.66 4.61
N PRO A 91 1.16 -7.75 4.81
CA PRO A 91 1.78 -8.05 6.09
C PRO A 91 2.80 -6.98 6.50
N ARG A 92 2.59 -6.35 7.66
CA ARG A 92 3.52 -5.41 8.32
C ARG A 92 4.06 -4.34 7.35
N PRO A 93 3.18 -3.52 6.74
CA PRO A 93 3.55 -2.60 5.64
C PRO A 93 4.53 -1.50 6.09
N TYR A 94 4.55 -1.21 7.39
CA TYR A 94 5.52 -0.31 8.02
C TYR A 94 6.98 -0.79 7.87
N LEU A 95 7.24 -2.09 7.66
CA LEU A 95 8.59 -2.57 7.35
C LEU A 95 9.05 -2.15 5.95
N GLN A 96 8.11 -1.92 5.03
CA GLN A 96 8.36 -1.42 3.68
C GLN A 96 8.03 0.09 3.57
N HIS A 97 8.14 0.82 4.67
CA HIS A 97 7.70 2.21 4.75
C HIS A 97 8.28 3.11 3.66
N ARG A 98 9.55 2.92 3.28
CA ARG A 98 10.18 3.71 2.20
C ARG A 98 9.40 3.59 0.88
N ASN A 99 8.90 2.40 0.55
CA ASN A 99 8.13 2.16 -0.67
C ASN A 99 6.78 2.84 -0.60
N TYR A 100 6.05 2.62 0.51
CA TYR A 100 4.74 3.23 0.74
C TYR A 100 4.79 4.77 0.79
N ARG A 101 5.80 5.31 1.46
CA ARG A 101 6.08 6.75 1.51
C ARG A 101 6.39 7.30 0.11
N SER A 102 7.21 6.60 -0.67
CA SER A 102 7.49 7.04 -2.05
C SER A 102 6.26 6.95 -2.95
N GLN A 103 5.41 5.95 -2.77
CA GLN A 103 4.24 5.73 -3.60
C GLN A 103 3.10 6.72 -3.28
N TYR A 104 2.90 7.02 -1.99
CA TYR A 104 1.74 7.77 -1.52
C TYR A 104 2.07 9.12 -0.86
N GLY A 105 3.34 9.37 -0.50
CA GLY A 105 3.79 10.62 0.12
C GLY A 105 4.01 11.78 -0.85
N TYR A 106 4.31 11.49 -2.13
CA TYR A 106 4.53 12.52 -3.16
C TYR A 106 3.27 12.92 -3.94
N ALA A 107 2.10 12.42 -3.57
CA ALA A 107 0.83 12.86 -4.17
C ALA A 107 0.47 14.26 -3.66
N SER A 108 1.26 15.26 -4.05
CA SER A 108 1.00 16.69 -3.88
C SER A 108 0.20 17.29 -5.05
N TYR A 109 -0.28 16.49 -6.01
CA TYR A 109 -0.92 16.99 -7.24
C TYR A 109 -2.12 16.18 -7.75
N ALA A 110 -2.85 15.47 -6.88
CA ALA A 110 -4.24 15.17 -7.21
C ALA A 110 -5.10 16.26 -6.58
N PRO A 111 -5.56 17.28 -7.34
CA PRO A 111 -6.45 18.28 -6.78
C PRO A 111 -7.64 17.57 -6.17
N GLN A 112 -7.95 17.90 -4.91
CA GLN A 112 -9.20 17.59 -4.21
C GLN A 112 -10.38 18.28 -4.91
N ARG A 113 -10.57 18.00 -6.20
CA ARG A 113 -11.60 18.58 -7.07
C ARG A 113 -12.29 17.52 -7.88
N VAL A 114 -12.58 16.37 -7.27
CA VAL A 114 -13.74 15.57 -7.69
C VAL A 114 -14.38 14.99 -6.44
N SER A 115 -15.55 15.56 -6.11
CA SER A 115 -16.71 14.91 -5.52
C SER A 115 -16.47 13.88 -4.42
N ARG A 116 -16.80 14.21 -3.15
CA ARG A 116 -17.47 13.37 -2.11
C ARG A 116 -17.13 11.87 -1.98
N GLN A 117 -16.07 11.39 -2.61
CA GLN A 117 -15.77 10.00 -2.88
C GLN A 117 -14.24 9.86 -2.82
N ARG A 118 -13.75 9.73 -1.59
CA ARG A 118 -12.74 8.73 -1.21
C ARG A 118 -11.80 8.33 -2.37
N VAL A 119 -10.76 9.13 -2.62
CA VAL A 119 -9.59 8.66 -3.35
C VAL A 119 -8.86 7.67 -2.43
N VAL A 120 -9.26 6.41 -2.53
CA VAL A 120 -8.71 5.31 -1.74
C VAL A 120 -7.91 4.45 -2.68
N TYR A 121 -6.59 4.54 -2.56
CA TYR A 121 -5.70 3.62 -3.23
C TYR A 121 -5.80 2.26 -2.55
N ARG A 122 -6.14 1.23 -3.34
CA ARG A 122 -6.25 -0.15 -2.92
C ARG A 122 -4.97 -0.86 -3.34
N ASP A 123 -4.13 -1.20 -2.37
CA ASP A 123 -2.95 -2.03 -2.62
C ASP A 123 -3.38 -3.49 -2.52
N TYR A 124 -3.66 -4.12 -3.66
CA TYR A 124 -3.61 -5.58 -3.76
C TYR A 124 -2.16 -5.96 -4.08
N PRO A 125 -1.62 -7.06 -3.51
CA PRO A 125 -0.38 -7.64 -3.98
C PRO A 125 -0.62 -8.19 -5.38
N GLU A 126 -0.53 -7.33 -6.39
CA GLU A 126 -0.58 -7.71 -7.78
C GLU A 126 0.65 -8.58 -8.04
N ALA A 127 0.41 -9.83 -8.43
CA ALA A 127 1.43 -10.74 -8.90
C ALA A 127 2.13 -10.06 -10.09
N LYS A 128 3.26 -9.42 -9.82
CA LYS A 128 4.02 -8.67 -10.83
C LYS A 128 4.54 -9.66 -11.88
N HIS A 129 3.81 -9.80 -12.98
CA HIS A 129 4.40 -10.23 -14.23
C HIS A 129 5.27 -9.09 -14.72
N HIS A 130 6.58 -9.19 -14.48
CA HIS A 130 7.59 -8.26 -14.98
C HIS A 130 7.64 -8.33 -16.52
N ASN A 131 6.78 -7.59 -17.21
CA ASN A 131 7.01 -7.28 -18.62
C ASN A 131 7.90 -6.03 -18.69
N LYS A 132 9.22 -6.25 -18.83
CA LYS A 132 10.22 -5.21 -19.09
C LYS A 132 9.86 -4.49 -20.39
N LYS A 133 9.11 -3.39 -20.32
CA LYS A 133 8.99 -2.44 -21.43
C LYS A 133 10.17 -1.47 -21.40
N ASN A 134 11.00 -1.59 -22.44
CA ASN A 134 12.16 -0.78 -22.74
C ASN A 134 11.83 0.72 -22.79
N TYR A 135 12.42 1.52 -21.90
CA TYR A 135 12.53 2.96 -22.09
C TYR A 135 13.89 3.27 -22.73
N LYS A 136 13.88 3.45 -24.05
CA LYS A 136 15.00 4.03 -24.82
C LYS A 136 15.23 5.45 -24.32
N HIS A 137 16.39 5.69 -23.70
CA HIS A 137 16.87 7.02 -23.34
C HIS A 137 17.23 7.76 -24.64
N LYS A 138 16.39 8.72 -25.06
CA LYS A 138 16.69 9.60 -26.20
C LYS A 138 17.51 10.78 -25.69
N GLN A 139 18.84 10.63 -25.70
CA GLN A 139 19.76 11.75 -25.50
C GLN A 139 19.50 12.78 -26.60
N LYS A 140 19.18 14.02 -26.20
CA LYS A 140 19.18 15.17 -27.10
C LYS A 140 20.12 16.24 -26.55
N ARG A 141 21.27 16.32 -27.22
CA ARG A 141 21.92 17.54 -27.73
C ARG A 141 22.48 18.52 -26.71
N GLY A 142 23.78 18.37 -26.45
CA GLY A 142 24.66 19.52 -26.30
C GLY A 142 25.06 20.03 -27.68
N HIS A 143 24.86 21.32 -27.94
CA HIS A 143 25.58 22.06 -28.96
C HIS A 143 25.90 23.43 -28.38
N GLU A 144 27.16 23.58 -28.05
CA GLU A 144 27.87 24.78 -27.67
C GLU A 144 27.99 25.69 -28.90
N HIS A 145 27.50 26.92 -28.83
CA HIS A 145 27.82 27.99 -29.77
C HIS A 145 28.04 29.28 -28.98
N GLY A 146 29.31 29.56 -28.67
CA GLY A 146 29.75 30.83 -28.11
C GLY A 146 29.70 31.91 -29.18
N HIS A 147 28.80 32.88 -29.01
CA HIS A 147 28.85 34.16 -29.70
C HIS A 147 29.77 35.11 -28.92
N ARG A 148 30.95 35.42 -29.45
CA ARG A 148 31.69 36.65 -29.11
C ARG A 148 31.61 37.59 -30.31
N GLY A 149 30.91 38.70 -30.11
CA GLY A 149 30.91 39.85 -31.00
C GLY A 149 31.79 40.98 -30.43
N ARG A 150 32.54 41.59 -31.36
CA ARG A 150 33.03 42.99 -31.44
C ARG A 150 33.77 43.59 -30.23
N HIS A 151 35.02 43.96 -30.43
CA HIS A 151 35.47 45.29 -30.88
C HIS A 151 36.96 45.23 -31.21
#